data_AF-A0A9Q9EJH7-F1
#
_entry.id   AF-A0A9Q9EJH7-F1
#
_cell.length_a   1.000
_cell.length_b   1.000
_cell.length_c   1.000
_cell.angle_alpha   90.00
_cell.angle_beta   90.00
_cell.angle_gamma   90.00
#
_symmetry.space_group_name_H-M   'P 1'
#
loop_
_entity.id
_entity.type
_entity.pdbx_description
1 polymer ?
#
loop_
_entity_poly.entity_id
_entity_poly.type
_entity_poly.pdbx_seq_one_letter_code
_entity_poly.pdbx_strand_id
1 'polypeptide(L)'
;MSLDSLPVELLELICEECQLKEIKALRLTSRTLRDVADRHLFSEIVTVMSRTSLHAAQEISEDPHFAKQPRVLCIQGDRNRRIDFDTWKAEVEDLISTDALSGPQARRCFEGLGEIALEEERTGVHTVEGQDRKNVLNRQLLALKTAKPQRSYTTEQLIEHFNHYDDLVQEGLEVVSDGTFRQCMRNVFENCPNLDVVEFTLANCLRVHTHKHNKTFKRGLITPSAI
;
A
#
# COMPACT_ATOMS: atom_id res chain seq x y z
N MET A 1 4.72 -3.76 39.84
CA MET A 1 5.41 -2.47 39.54
C MET A 1 4.65 -1.80 38.41
N SER A 2 4.42 -0.49 38.49
CA SER A 2 3.67 0.23 37.45
C SER A 2 4.61 0.60 36.30
N LEU A 3 4.15 0.52 35.05
CA LEU A 3 4.89 1.04 33.90
C LEU A 3 5.18 2.54 34.06
N ASP A 4 4.30 3.29 34.72
CA ASP A 4 4.47 4.73 34.97
C ASP A 4 5.63 5.07 35.92
N SER A 5 6.18 4.08 36.63
CA SER A 5 7.35 4.28 37.49
C SER A 5 8.69 4.08 36.78
N LEU A 6 8.66 3.69 35.50
CA LEU A 6 9.88 3.55 34.71
C LEU A 6 10.40 4.93 34.27
N PRO A 7 11.72 5.12 34.20
CA PRO A 7 12.33 6.25 33.51
C PRO A 7 11.83 6.36 32.06
N VAL A 8 11.72 7.60 31.56
CA VAL A 8 11.20 7.89 30.23
C VAL A 8 12.01 7.18 29.15
N GLU A 9 13.33 7.06 29.34
CA GLU A 9 14.25 6.40 28.42
C GLU A 9 13.91 4.91 28.25
N LEU A 10 13.48 4.23 29.32
CA LEU A 10 13.04 2.83 29.23
C LEU A 10 11.67 2.71 28.58
N LEU A 11 10.79 3.69 28.79
CA LEU A 11 9.49 3.74 28.11
C LEU A 11 9.63 3.99 26.61
N GLU A 12 10.59 4.81 26.19
CA GLU A 12 10.93 5.04 24.78
C GLU A 12 11.42 3.75 24.13
N LEU A 13 12.37 3.03 24.75
CA LEU A 13 12.85 1.73 24.24
C LEU A 13 11.72 0.68 24.12
N ILE A 14 10.78 0.67 25.06
CA ILE A 14 9.61 -0.21 24.96
C ILE A 14 8.74 0.18 23.76
N CYS A 15 8.53 1.49 23.55
CA CYS A 15 7.72 1.98 22.44
C CYS A 15 8.37 1.76 21.07
N GLU A 16 9.70 1.73 20.96
CA GLU A 16 10.41 1.38 19.72
C GLU A 16 10.08 -0.04 19.23
N GLU A 17 9.87 -0.98 20.16
CA GLU A 17 9.53 -2.38 19.86
C GLU A 17 8.02 -2.63 19.71
N CYS A 18 7.18 -1.62 19.97
CA CYS A 18 5.73 -1.75 19.93
C CYS A 18 5.17 -1.55 18.51
N GLN A 19 4.20 -2.38 18.14
CA GLN A 19 3.41 -2.16 16.94
C GLN A 19 2.47 -0.96 17.13
N LEU A 20 2.04 -0.33 16.02
CA LEU A 20 1.14 0.82 16.04
C LEU A 20 -0.14 0.62 16.88
N LYS A 21 -0.69 -0.61 16.91
CA LYS A 21 -1.87 -0.93 17.72
C LYS A 21 -1.57 -0.85 19.21
N GLU A 22 -0.38 -1.29 19.62
CA GLU A 22 0.11 -1.30 20.99
C GLU A 22 0.45 0.13 21.43
N ILE A 23 1.12 0.91 20.58
CA ILE A 23 1.34 2.35 20.77
C ILE A 23 0.02 3.07 21.05
N LYS A 24 -1.02 2.82 20.24
CA LYS A 24 -2.35 3.43 20.47
C LYS A 24 -2.98 3.01 21.79
N ALA A 25 -2.76 1.77 22.23
CA ALA A 25 -3.26 1.30 23.51
C ALA A 25 -2.52 1.98 24.68
N LEU A 26 -1.18 2.11 24.58
CA LEU A 26 -0.34 2.77 25.58
C LEU A 26 -0.71 4.24 25.78
N ARG A 27 -1.18 4.93 24.74
CA ARG A 27 -1.65 6.33 24.86
C ARG A 27 -2.87 6.51 25.77
N LEU A 28 -3.63 5.45 26.00
CA LEU A 28 -4.88 5.48 26.76
C LEU A 28 -4.67 5.13 28.24
N THR A 29 -3.49 4.65 28.64
CA THR A 29 -3.25 4.16 30.00
C THR A 29 -2.93 5.28 30.99
N SER A 30 -1.99 6.17 30.65
CA SER A 30 -1.55 7.26 31.53
C SER A 30 -1.10 8.48 30.73
N ARG A 31 -0.88 9.62 31.42
CA ARG A 31 -0.35 10.84 30.77
C ARG A 31 1.09 10.64 30.31
N THR A 32 1.94 10.03 31.16
CA THR A 32 3.34 9.77 30.84
C THR A 32 3.48 8.84 29.64
N LEU A 33 2.74 7.73 29.61
CA LEU A 33 2.76 6.79 28.49
C LEU A 33 2.17 7.41 27.23
N ARG A 34 1.19 8.32 27.35
CA ARG A 34 0.69 9.08 26.20
C ARG A 34 1.76 9.97 25.60
N ASP A 35 2.45 10.77 26.41
CA ASP A 35 3.45 11.70 25.91
C ASP A 35 4.64 10.98 25.26
N VAL A 36 4.99 9.79 25.76
CA VAL A 36 6.03 8.94 25.15
C VAL A 36 5.49 8.28 23.89
N ALA A 37 4.37 7.56 23.97
CA ALA A 37 3.80 6.82 22.84
C ALA A 37 3.37 7.74 21.67
N ASP A 38 2.98 8.99 21.94
CA ASP A 38 2.70 9.99 20.91
C ASP A 38 3.92 10.21 20.01
N ARG A 39 5.15 10.19 20.55
CA ARG A 39 6.40 10.35 19.79
C ARG A 39 6.67 9.22 18.80
N HIS A 40 6.10 8.04 19.05
CA HIS A 40 6.25 6.87 18.19
C HIS A 40 5.06 6.69 17.23
N LEU A 41 4.06 7.57 17.28
CA LEU A 41 2.88 7.49 16.42
C LEU A 41 3.17 7.99 14.99
N PHE A 42 4.07 8.96 14.85
CA PHE A 42 4.43 9.61 13.59
C PHE A 42 5.93 9.52 13.30
N SER A 43 6.50 8.33 13.46
CA SER A 43 7.91 8.06 13.11
C SER A 43 8.18 8.18 11.60
N GLU A 44 7.14 8.21 10.78
CA GLU A 44 7.23 8.23 9.32
C GLU A 44 6.26 9.24 8.71
N ILE A 45 6.76 10.08 7.80
CA ILE A 45 5.93 10.86 6.88
C ILE A 45 5.84 10.08 5.57
N VAL A 46 4.63 9.80 5.09
CA VAL A 46 4.42 9.21 3.76
C VAL A 46 3.68 10.18 2.88
N THR A 47 4.24 10.45 1.72
CA THR A 47 3.67 11.38 0.75
C THR A 47 3.61 10.78 -0.65
N VAL A 48 2.57 11.13 -1.39
CA VAL A 48 2.36 10.80 -2.82
C VAL A 48 2.30 12.10 -3.62
N MET A 49 2.37 12.01 -4.95
CA MET A 49 2.32 13.16 -5.87
C MET A 49 0.90 13.77 -6.03
N SER A 50 0.23 14.09 -4.91
CA SER A 50 -1.06 14.80 -4.89
C SER A 50 -1.02 15.96 -3.90
N ARG A 51 -1.78 17.04 -4.15
CA ARG A 51 -1.79 18.23 -3.29
C ARG A 51 -2.27 17.89 -1.88
N THR A 52 -3.30 17.04 -1.75
CA THR A 52 -3.79 16.61 -0.45
C THR A 52 -2.70 15.90 0.36
N SER A 53 -1.91 15.03 -0.29
CA SER A 53 -0.85 14.31 0.41
C SER A 53 0.34 15.19 0.76
N LEU A 54 0.68 16.15 -0.10
CA LEU A 54 1.73 17.13 0.16
C LEU A 54 1.32 18.11 1.27
N HIS A 55 0.05 18.52 1.30
CA HIS A 55 -0.50 19.35 2.37
C HIS A 55 -0.45 18.63 3.72
N ALA A 56 -0.83 17.35 3.78
CA ALA A 56 -0.74 16.57 5.01
C ALA A 56 0.72 16.42 5.51
N ALA A 57 1.67 16.20 4.60
CA ALA A 57 3.09 16.18 4.96
C ALA A 57 3.57 17.54 5.49
N GLN A 58 3.08 18.63 4.90
CA GLN A 58 3.37 19.98 5.34
C GLN A 58 2.81 20.27 6.74
N GLU A 59 1.55 19.90 7.02
CA GLU A 59 0.93 20.04 8.35
C GLU A 59 1.75 19.33 9.44
N ILE A 60 2.24 18.12 9.16
CA ILE A 60 3.11 17.39 10.10
C ILE A 60 4.42 18.15 10.34
N SER A 61 5.01 18.70 9.26
CA SER A 61 6.27 19.44 9.37
C SER A 61 6.13 20.79 10.08
N GLU A 62 4.96 21.42 10.02
CA GLU A 62 4.73 22.73 10.65
C GLU A 62 4.25 22.62 12.10
N ASP A 63 3.75 21.46 12.52
CA ASP A 63 3.32 21.21 13.89
C ASP A 63 4.52 21.08 14.85
N PRO A 64 4.68 21.96 15.86
CA PRO A 64 5.84 21.94 16.76
C PRO A 64 5.98 20.65 17.59
N HIS A 65 4.89 19.91 17.80
CA HIS A 65 4.86 18.66 18.55
C HIS A 65 5.22 17.47 17.66
N PHE A 66 4.75 17.45 16.42
CA PHE A 66 4.99 16.34 15.49
C PHE A 66 6.24 16.50 14.65
N ALA A 67 6.68 17.69 14.28
CA ALA A 67 7.81 17.89 13.38
C ALA A 67 9.13 17.23 13.85
N LYS A 68 9.30 17.06 15.17
CA LYS A 68 10.48 16.42 15.76
C LYS A 68 10.40 14.89 15.80
N GLN A 69 9.30 14.28 15.40
CA GLN A 69 9.07 12.84 15.56
C GLN A 69 9.45 12.03 14.31
N PRO A 70 9.16 12.49 13.08
CA PRO A 70 9.52 11.77 11.87
C PRO A 70 11.03 11.54 11.77
N ARG A 71 11.35 10.28 11.52
CA ARG A 71 12.69 9.78 11.18
C ARG A 71 12.75 9.44 9.69
N VAL A 72 11.69 8.82 9.19
CA VAL A 72 11.63 8.40 7.78
C VAL A 72 10.69 9.30 6.99
N LEU A 73 11.17 9.81 5.86
CA LEU A 73 10.34 10.42 4.81
C LEU A 73 10.21 9.44 3.64
N CYS A 74 9.00 8.93 3.41
CA CYS A 74 8.69 8.08 2.27
C CYS A 74 8.00 8.89 1.19
N ILE A 75 8.57 8.89 -0.01
CA ILE A 75 8.02 9.54 -1.19
C ILE A 75 7.65 8.45 -2.19
N GLN A 76 6.36 8.36 -2.50
CA GLN A 76 5.90 7.55 -3.60
C GLN A 76 6.04 8.33 -4.91
N GLY A 77 7.04 7.94 -5.69
CA GLY A 77 7.42 8.58 -6.94
C GLY A 77 6.68 8.09 -8.17
N ASP A 78 5.80 7.09 -8.03
CA ASP A 78 5.01 6.56 -9.14
C ASP A 78 4.15 7.67 -9.75
N ARG A 79 4.34 7.88 -11.06
CA ARG A 79 3.50 8.77 -11.84
C ARG A 79 2.50 7.95 -12.61
N ASN A 80 1.23 8.27 -12.44
CA ASN A 80 0.19 7.79 -13.33
C ASN A 80 0.49 8.32 -14.75
N ARG A 81 0.26 7.48 -15.76
CA ARG A 81 0.54 7.82 -17.16
C ARG A 81 -0.74 8.36 -17.78
N ARG A 82 -0.63 9.32 -18.71
CA ARG A 82 -1.77 9.67 -19.54
C ARG A 82 -2.08 8.51 -20.48
N ILE A 83 -3.24 7.91 -20.29
CA ILE A 83 -3.78 6.83 -21.12
C ILE A 83 -5.26 7.10 -21.37
N ASP A 84 -5.79 6.61 -22.48
CA ASP A 84 -7.23 6.70 -22.77
C ASP A 84 -8.04 5.72 -21.92
N PHE A 85 -9.35 5.95 -21.89
CA PHE A 85 -10.31 5.18 -21.10
C PHE A 85 -10.30 3.68 -21.45
N ASP A 86 -10.20 3.33 -22.73
CA ASP A 86 -10.28 1.93 -23.17
C ASP A 86 -9.03 1.15 -22.76
N THR A 87 -7.86 1.78 -22.89
CA THR A 87 -6.58 1.23 -22.43
C THR A 87 -6.57 1.08 -20.90
N TRP A 88 -6.98 2.13 -20.17
CA TRP A 88 -7.10 2.09 -18.72
C TRP A 88 -8.06 1.00 -18.25
N LYS A 89 -9.23 0.88 -18.89
CA LYS A 89 -10.24 -0.13 -18.57
C LYS A 89 -9.71 -1.54 -18.80
N ALA A 90 -8.99 -1.79 -19.89
CA ALA A 90 -8.39 -3.09 -20.15
C ALA A 90 -7.36 -3.47 -19.07
N GLU A 91 -6.52 -2.53 -18.63
CA GLU A 91 -5.58 -2.74 -17.52
C GLU A 91 -6.29 -3.04 -16.20
N VAL A 92 -7.39 -2.35 -15.91
CA VAL A 92 -8.23 -2.60 -14.72
C VAL A 92 -8.81 -4.01 -14.74
N GLU A 93 -9.36 -4.43 -15.89
CA GLU A 93 -9.97 -5.74 -16.06
C GLU A 93 -8.95 -6.89 -15.93
N ASP A 94 -7.73 -6.69 -16.42
CA ASP A 94 -6.61 -7.64 -16.26
C ASP A 94 -6.16 -7.74 -14.79
N LEU A 95 -6.06 -6.60 -14.09
CA LEU A 95 -5.71 -6.56 -12.67
C LEU A 95 -6.76 -7.26 -11.79
N ILE A 96 -8.05 -7.03 -12.04
CA ILE A 96 -9.16 -7.70 -11.34
C ILE A 96 -9.10 -9.22 -11.60
N SER A 97 -8.79 -9.62 -12.83
CA SER A 97 -8.65 -11.02 -13.21
C SER A 97 -7.46 -11.70 -12.52
N THR A 98 -6.34 -10.97 -12.36
CA THR A 98 -5.12 -11.46 -11.71
C THR A 98 -5.29 -11.57 -10.19
N ASP A 99 -5.96 -10.62 -9.54
CA ASP A 99 -6.25 -10.69 -8.09
C ASP A 99 -7.27 -11.79 -7.72
N ALA A 100 -8.10 -12.20 -8.68
CA ALA A 100 -8.91 -13.41 -8.51
C ALA A 100 -8.03 -14.66 -8.31
N LEU A 101 -6.88 -14.71 -8.98
CA LEU A 101 -5.92 -15.83 -9.01
C LEU A 101 -4.77 -15.73 -7.99
N SER A 102 -4.67 -14.63 -7.24
CA SER A 102 -3.63 -14.41 -6.23
C SER A 102 -3.91 -15.07 -4.87
N GLY A 103 -5.11 -15.64 -4.69
CA GLY A 103 -5.58 -16.21 -3.42
C GLY A 103 -4.90 -17.53 -3.01
N PRO A 104 -4.94 -17.92 -1.72
CA PRO A 104 -4.29 -19.13 -1.21
C PRO A 104 -4.72 -20.41 -1.95
N GLN A 105 -5.98 -20.46 -2.39
CA GLN A 105 -6.55 -21.61 -3.08
C GLN A 105 -6.09 -21.70 -4.55
N ALA A 106 -5.93 -20.57 -5.23
CA ALA A 106 -5.40 -20.53 -6.59
C ALA A 106 -3.90 -20.87 -6.61
N ARG A 107 -3.12 -20.42 -5.61
CA ARG A 107 -1.71 -20.80 -5.43
C ARG A 107 -1.53 -22.31 -5.33
N ARG A 108 -2.34 -22.99 -4.50
CA ARG A 108 -2.31 -24.46 -4.39
C ARG A 108 -2.62 -25.16 -5.71
N CYS A 109 -3.51 -24.59 -6.53
CA CYS A 109 -3.81 -25.13 -7.85
C CYS A 109 -2.62 -24.96 -8.81
N PHE A 110 -1.95 -23.80 -8.79
CA PHE A 110 -0.74 -23.56 -9.59
C PHE A 110 0.44 -24.44 -9.15
N GLU A 111 0.64 -24.60 -7.84
CA GLU A 111 1.65 -25.52 -7.28
C GLU A 111 1.41 -26.96 -7.74
N GLY A 112 0.16 -27.45 -7.63
CA GLY A 112 -0.20 -28.79 -8.11
C GLY A 112 -0.05 -28.97 -9.63
N LEU A 113 -0.26 -27.92 -10.43
CA LEU A 113 0.02 -27.94 -11.87
C LEU A 113 1.52 -27.99 -12.15
N GLY A 114 2.32 -27.28 -11.36
CA GLY A 114 3.79 -27.30 -11.44
C GLY A 114 4.38 -28.67 -11.07
N GLU A 115 3.85 -29.33 -10.03
CA GLU A 115 4.24 -30.68 -9.64
C GLU A 115 4.01 -31.69 -10.78
N ILE A 116 2.84 -31.64 -11.43
CA ILE A 116 2.54 -32.50 -12.58
C ILE A 116 3.49 -32.24 -13.74
N ALA A 117 3.76 -30.97 -14.07
CA ALA A 117 4.69 -30.62 -15.14
C ALA A 117 6.12 -31.14 -14.86
N LEU A 118 6.59 -31.03 -13.61
CA LEU A 118 7.89 -31.55 -13.18
C LEU A 118 7.94 -33.09 -13.21
N GLU A 119 6.85 -33.78 -12.85
CA GLU A 119 6.74 -35.24 -12.95
C GLU A 119 6.76 -35.71 -14.41
N GLU A 120 6.04 -35.03 -15.30
CA GLU A 120 6.03 -35.31 -16.74
C GLU A 120 7.40 -35.08 -17.38
N GLU A 121 8.10 -34.02 -16.98
CA GLU A 121 9.45 -33.71 -17.47
C GLU A 121 10.49 -34.72 -16.97
N ARG A 122 10.38 -35.18 -15.72
CA ARG A 122 11.28 -36.19 -15.13
C ARG A 122 11.08 -37.58 -15.69
N THR A 123 9.84 -37.95 -16.00
CA THR A 123 9.49 -39.30 -16.46
C THR A 123 9.43 -39.41 -17.98
N GLY A 124 9.28 -38.28 -18.69
CA GLY A 124 9.12 -38.24 -20.14
C GLY A 124 7.81 -38.85 -20.64
N VAL A 125 6.87 -39.17 -19.73
CA VAL A 125 5.63 -39.88 -20.03
C VAL A 125 4.43 -39.06 -19.57
N HIS A 126 3.59 -38.66 -20.53
CA HIS A 126 2.28 -38.11 -20.24
C HIS A 126 1.31 -39.22 -19.87
N THR A 127 0.90 -39.28 -18.61
CA THR A 127 -0.06 -40.27 -18.12
C THR A 127 -1.49 -39.74 -18.24
N VAL A 128 -2.45 -40.64 -18.49
CA VAL A 128 -3.88 -40.30 -18.50
C VAL A 128 -4.31 -39.74 -17.14
N GLU A 129 -3.76 -40.29 -16.05
CA GLU A 129 -4.00 -39.84 -14.68
C GLU A 129 -3.46 -38.43 -14.42
N GLY A 130 -2.26 -38.10 -14.93
CA GLY A 130 -1.70 -36.75 -14.87
C GLY A 130 -2.57 -35.73 -15.63
N GLN A 131 -3.07 -36.13 -16.81
CA GLN A 131 -3.96 -35.29 -17.61
C GLN A 131 -5.32 -35.06 -16.93
N ASP A 132 -5.90 -36.08 -16.29
CA ASP A 132 -7.14 -35.95 -15.53
C ASP A 132 -6.97 -35.04 -14.31
N ARG A 133 -5.86 -35.18 -13.58
CA ARG A 133 -5.52 -34.31 -12.44
C ARG A 133 -5.32 -32.86 -12.88
N LYS A 134 -4.66 -32.63 -14.02
CA LYS A 134 -4.51 -31.31 -14.67
C LYS A 134 -5.86 -30.71 -15.05
N ASN A 135 -6.77 -31.52 -15.61
CA ASN A 135 -8.12 -31.10 -15.96
C ASN A 135 -8.94 -30.69 -14.72
N VAL A 136 -8.82 -31.42 -13.61
CA VAL A 136 -9.48 -31.08 -12.33
C VAL A 136 -8.96 -29.74 -11.78
N LEU A 137 -7.64 -29.54 -11.75
CA LEU A 137 -7.03 -28.30 -11.27
C LEU A 137 -7.39 -27.10 -12.16
N ASN A 138 -7.41 -27.28 -13.48
CA ASN A 138 -7.86 -26.24 -14.41
C ASN A 138 -9.34 -25.89 -14.23
N ARG A 139 -10.21 -26.89 -13.97
CA ARG A 139 -11.62 -26.63 -13.63
C ARG A 139 -11.77 -25.88 -12.31
N GLN A 140 -10.93 -26.18 -11.31
CA GLN A 140 -10.94 -25.45 -10.04
C GLN A 140 -10.46 -24.01 -10.20
N LEU A 141 -9.42 -23.75 -11.00
CA LEU A 141 -8.98 -22.39 -11.34
C LEU A 141 -10.07 -21.61 -12.09
N LEU A 142 -10.73 -22.25 -13.05
CA LEU A 142 -11.85 -21.65 -13.77
C LEU A 142 -13.02 -21.36 -12.82
N ALA A 143 -13.34 -22.30 -11.94
CA ALA A 143 -14.38 -22.13 -10.92
C ALA A 143 -14.05 -20.99 -9.95
N LEU A 144 -12.80 -20.84 -9.51
CA LEU A 144 -12.34 -19.73 -8.66
C LEU A 144 -12.44 -18.39 -9.39
N LYS A 145 -12.11 -18.37 -10.68
CA LYS A 145 -12.28 -17.18 -11.55
C LYS A 145 -13.75 -16.78 -11.68
N THR A 146 -14.67 -17.75 -11.71
CA THR A 146 -16.11 -17.50 -11.81
C THR A 146 -16.83 -17.30 -10.46
N ALA A 147 -16.29 -17.84 -9.36
CA ALA A 147 -16.96 -17.87 -8.05
C ALA A 147 -16.60 -16.69 -7.15
N LYS A 148 -15.40 -16.09 -7.32
CA LYS A 148 -15.20 -14.75 -6.78
C LYS A 148 -16.11 -13.82 -7.57
N PRO A 149 -16.93 -12.96 -6.93
CA PRO A 149 -17.67 -11.96 -7.66
C PRO A 149 -16.64 -11.18 -8.47
N GLN A 150 -16.66 -11.33 -9.80
CA GLN A 150 -16.07 -10.34 -10.68
C GLN A 150 -16.61 -9.02 -10.16
N ARG A 151 -15.73 -8.14 -9.67
CA ARG A 151 -16.14 -6.77 -9.34
C ARG A 151 -16.53 -6.16 -10.68
N SER A 152 -17.78 -6.34 -11.09
CA SER A 152 -18.33 -5.73 -12.28
C SER A 152 -18.68 -4.31 -11.87
N TYR A 153 -17.73 -3.41 -12.07
CA TYR A 153 -18.04 -2.00 -12.08
C TYR A 153 -19.06 -1.75 -13.19
N THR A 154 -20.09 -0.95 -12.91
CA THR A 154 -20.94 -0.45 -13.99
C THR A 154 -20.12 0.48 -14.89
N THR A 155 -20.57 0.72 -16.11
CA THR A 155 -19.90 1.65 -17.03
C THR A 155 -19.76 3.03 -16.39
N GLU A 156 -20.78 3.49 -15.66
CA GLU A 156 -20.76 4.77 -14.95
C GLU A 156 -19.68 4.79 -13.85
N GLN A 157 -19.54 3.71 -13.09
CA GLN A 157 -18.50 3.60 -12.07
C GLN A 157 -17.10 3.58 -12.68
N LEU A 158 -16.91 2.89 -13.81
CA LEU A 158 -15.63 2.89 -14.53
C LEU A 158 -15.28 4.30 -15.03
N ILE A 159 -16.25 5.03 -15.56
CA ILE A 159 -16.05 6.43 -15.99
C ILE A 159 -15.70 7.32 -14.80
N GLU A 160 -16.39 7.19 -13.67
CA GLU A 160 -16.07 7.95 -12.46
C GLU A 160 -14.65 7.67 -11.96
N HIS A 161 -14.26 6.39 -11.94
CA HIS A 161 -12.91 5.98 -11.57
C HIS A 161 -11.85 6.49 -12.55
N PHE A 162 -12.13 6.48 -13.85
CA PHE A 162 -11.23 7.02 -14.86
C PHE A 162 -11.08 8.54 -14.75
N ASN A 163 -12.17 9.28 -14.53
CA ASN A 163 -12.10 10.72 -14.32
C ASN A 163 -11.21 11.04 -13.11
N HIS A 164 -11.39 10.31 -12.01
CA HIS A 164 -10.52 10.46 -10.85
C HIS A 164 -9.05 10.10 -11.15
N TYR A 165 -8.81 9.08 -11.97
CA TYR A 165 -7.46 8.73 -12.42
C TYR A 165 -6.83 9.86 -13.23
N ASP A 166 -7.55 10.41 -14.20
CA ASP A 166 -7.09 11.50 -15.06
C ASP A 166 -6.83 12.77 -14.25
N ASP A 167 -7.71 13.09 -13.29
CA ASP A 167 -7.50 14.19 -12.33
C ASP A 167 -6.18 14.02 -11.57
N LEU A 168 -5.86 12.81 -11.11
CA LEU A 168 -4.62 12.55 -10.38
C LEU A 168 -3.38 12.58 -11.29
N VAL A 169 -3.50 12.14 -12.54
CA VAL A 169 -2.43 12.30 -13.54
C VAL A 169 -2.14 13.78 -13.74
N GLN A 170 -3.19 14.56 -13.94
CA GLN A 170 -3.10 16.00 -14.18
C GLN A 170 -2.53 16.72 -12.96
N GLU A 171 -3.04 16.45 -11.77
CA GLU A 171 -2.54 17.00 -10.51
C GLU A 171 -1.05 16.67 -10.32
N GLY A 172 -0.66 15.41 -10.53
CA GLY A 172 0.74 14.98 -10.41
C GLY A 172 1.69 15.70 -11.35
N LEU A 173 1.24 16.07 -12.56
CA LEU A 173 1.99 16.92 -13.48
C LEU A 173 2.09 18.36 -12.96
N GLU A 174 0.97 18.90 -12.48
CA GLU A 174 0.89 20.26 -11.97
C GLU A 174 1.78 20.47 -10.76
N VAL A 175 1.71 19.63 -9.71
CA VAL A 175 2.51 19.79 -8.48
C VAL A 175 4.02 19.69 -8.69
N VAL A 176 4.45 19.02 -9.76
CA VAL A 176 5.86 19.00 -10.18
C VAL A 176 6.20 20.28 -10.94
N SER A 177 5.34 20.72 -11.85
CA SER A 177 5.59 21.89 -12.71
C SER A 177 5.49 23.24 -11.98
N ASP A 178 4.57 23.36 -11.02
CA ASP A 178 4.32 24.59 -10.26
C ASP A 178 5.25 24.75 -9.04
N GLY A 179 6.09 23.74 -8.78
CA GLY A 179 7.06 23.74 -7.69
C GLY A 179 6.48 23.38 -6.31
N THR A 180 5.18 23.05 -6.20
CA THR A 180 4.53 22.64 -4.95
C THR A 180 5.25 21.49 -4.28
N PHE A 181 5.61 20.45 -5.04
CA PHE A 181 6.37 19.31 -4.52
C PHE A 181 7.70 19.76 -3.92
N ARG A 182 8.46 20.59 -4.65
CA ARG A 182 9.76 21.08 -4.20
C ARG A 182 9.65 21.95 -2.95
N GLN A 183 8.60 22.76 -2.84
CA GLN A 183 8.36 23.59 -1.67
C GLN A 183 7.98 22.74 -0.45
N CYS A 184 7.07 21.77 -0.62
CA CYS A 184 6.68 20.85 0.44
C CYS A 184 7.90 20.08 0.97
N MET A 185 8.71 19.48 0.09
CA MET A 185 9.91 18.74 0.52
C MET A 185 10.90 19.64 1.25
N ARG A 186 11.08 20.88 0.81
CA ARG A 186 11.93 21.84 1.50
C ARG A 186 11.43 22.11 2.93
N ASN A 187 10.14 22.39 3.08
CA ASN A 187 9.54 22.64 4.40
C ASN A 187 9.72 21.41 5.32
N VAL A 188 9.49 20.21 4.79
CA VAL A 188 9.69 18.97 5.54
C VAL A 188 11.15 18.81 6.00
N PHE A 189 12.12 19.01 5.11
CA PHE A 189 13.54 18.91 5.47
C PHE A 189 14.02 20.02 6.42
N GLU A 190 13.48 21.23 6.30
CA GLU A 190 13.84 22.36 7.17
C GLU A 190 13.23 22.24 8.56
N ASN A 191 12.00 21.74 8.67
CA ASN A 191 11.26 21.73 9.93
C ASN A 191 11.34 20.41 10.69
N CYS A 192 11.71 19.29 10.05
CA CYS A 192 11.81 17.99 10.69
C CYS A 192 13.29 17.61 10.96
N PRO A 193 13.87 18.02 12.12
CA PRO A 193 15.30 17.90 12.37
C PRO A 193 15.80 16.46 12.58
N ASN A 194 14.89 15.53 12.87
CA ASN A 194 15.21 14.14 13.18
C ASN A 194 15.03 13.21 11.97
N LEU A 195 14.74 13.75 10.79
CA LEU A 195 14.72 12.97 9.55
C LEU A 195 16.11 12.43 9.25
N ASP A 196 16.24 11.11 9.28
CA ASP A 196 17.48 10.37 9.06
C ASP A 196 17.43 9.54 7.77
N VAL A 197 16.23 9.17 7.31
CA VAL A 197 16.03 8.32 6.12
C VAL A 197 15.05 8.97 5.14
N VAL A 198 15.42 8.96 3.86
CA VAL A 198 14.50 9.26 2.75
C VAL A 198 14.36 8.01 1.90
N GLU A 199 13.14 7.49 1.81
CA GLU A 199 12.80 6.39 0.93
C GLU A 199 12.05 6.92 -0.29
N PHE A 200 12.48 6.52 -1.47
CA PHE A 200 11.81 6.84 -2.71
C PHE A 200 11.33 5.56 -3.38
N THR A 201 10.01 5.39 -3.42
CA THR A 201 9.41 4.16 -3.91
C THR A 201 8.86 4.33 -5.31
N LEU A 202 9.16 3.34 -6.15
CA LEU A 202 8.77 3.26 -7.56
C LEU A 202 8.15 1.88 -7.85
N ALA A 203 7.54 1.76 -9.03
CA ALA A 203 6.93 0.55 -9.56
C ALA A 203 5.73 0.03 -8.74
N ASN A 204 4.91 0.93 -8.20
CA ASN A 204 3.70 0.61 -7.44
C ASN A 204 3.97 -0.23 -6.18
N CYS A 205 5.20 -0.26 -5.68
CA CYS A 205 5.56 -0.94 -4.44
C CYS A 205 4.96 -0.15 -3.26
N LEU A 206 3.74 -0.51 -2.85
CA LEU A 206 3.10 0.12 -1.69
C LEU A 206 3.75 -0.33 -0.38
N ARG A 207 4.16 0.61 0.46
CA ARG A 207 4.69 0.31 1.80
C ARG A 207 3.57 -0.27 2.68
N VAL A 208 3.80 -1.47 3.20
CA VAL A 208 2.79 -2.34 3.83
C VAL A 208 2.34 -1.82 5.22
N HIS A 209 3.11 -0.93 5.85
CA HIS A 209 2.91 -0.48 7.23
C HIS A 209 2.34 0.93 7.38
N THR A 210 1.88 1.56 6.29
CA THR A 210 1.24 2.88 6.37
C THR A 210 -0.15 2.80 7.00
N HIS A 211 -0.51 3.80 7.82
CA HIS A 211 -1.80 3.90 8.50
C HIS A 211 -2.97 3.59 7.55
N LYS A 212 -3.88 2.69 7.98
CA LYS A 212 -5.18 2.31 7.36
C LYS A 212 -5.39 2.89 5.96
N HIS A 213 -4.93 2.17 4.95
CA HIS A 213 -5.21 2.47 3.54
C HIS A 213 -4.61 3.81 3.10
N ASN A 214 -3.64 3.73 2.20
CA ASN A 214 -3.42 4.77 1.21
C ASN A 214 -4.68 4.84 0.31
N LYS A 215 -5.86 5.19 0.86
CA LYS A 215 -7.21 5.06 0.23
C LYS A 215 -7.31 5.96 -0.98
N THR A 216 -6.70 7.14 -0.90
CA THR A 216 -6.62 8.12 -1.99
C THR A 216 -5.69 7.61 -3.09
N PHE A 217 -4.54 7.05 -2.73
CA PHE A 217 -3.60 6.49 -3.69
C PHE A 217 -4.01 5.10 -4.23
N LYS A 218 -4.77 4.30 -3.49
CA LYS A 218 -5.43 3.05 -3.93
C LYS A 218 -6.74 3.30 -4.69
N ARG A 219 -7.27 4.53 -4.63
CA ARG A 219 -8.33 5.00 -5.53
C ARG A 219 -7.74 5.48 -6.85
N GLY A 220 -6.52 6.03 -6.81
CA GLY A 220 -5.79 6.55 -7.97
C GLY A 220 -4.92 5.55 -8.72
N LEU A 221 -4.23 4.66 -8.02
CA LEU A 221 -3.79 3.40 -8.59
C LEU A 221 -4.97 2.47 -8.53
N ILE A 222 -5.31 1.90 -9.66
CA ILE A 222 -6.21 0.76 -9.80
C ILE A 222 -5.59 -0.43 -9.03
N THR A 223 -5.62 -0.42 -7.71
CA THR A 223 -5.60 -1.63 -6.92
C THR A 223 -6.92 -1.60 -6.19
N PRO A 224 -7.87 -2.48 -6.52
CA PRO A 224 -9.15 -2.57 -5.83
C PRO A 224 -8.90 -2.95 -4.36
N SER A 225 -8.50 -2.01 -3.51
CA SER A 225 -8.26 -2.31 -2.11
C SER A 225 -9.59 -2.72 -1.50
N ALA A 226 -9.67 -4.01 -1.17
CA ALA A 226 -10.66 -4.54 -0.24
C ALA A 226 -10.74 -3.58 0.96
N ILE A 227 -11.96 -3.08 1.18
CA ILE A 227 -12.37 -2.59 2.50
C ILE A 227 -12.53 -3.81 3.40
#